data_AF-A0A956DT95-F1
#
_entry.id   AF-A0A956DT95-F1
#
_cell.length_a   1.000
_cell.length_b   1.000
_cell.length_c   1.000
_cell.angle_alpha   90.00
_cell.angle_beta   90.00
_cell.angle_gamma   90.00
#
_symmetry.space_group_name_H-M   'P 1'
#
loop_
_entity.id
_entity.type
_entity.pdbx_description
1 polymer ?
#
loop_
_entity_poly.entity_id
_entity_poly.type
_entity_poly.pdbx_seq_one_letter_code
_entity_poly.pdbx_strand_id
1 'polypeptide(L)'
;MDVLLDVLGFSGKALVVFLTFTACVVVLFARFGARQQGDREDGRLKIRHLNRSLEAKVNGLRAAMLDRKARRAAHKQEKAAEKHRVPKPRRVFVLDFKGDVMASRVESLRDEITALLGVATKEDEVVL
;
A
#
# COMPACT_ATOMS: atom_id res chain seq x y z
N MET A 1 -26.13 55.30 -23.54
CA MET A 1 -25.24 54.34 -24.26
C MET A 1 -24.55 53.37 -23.28
N ASP A 2 -24.40 53.76 -22.01
CA ASP A 2 -23.66 53.01 -20.97
C ASP A 2 -24.32 51.69 -20.54
N VAL A 3 -25.66 51.65 -20.46
CA VAL A 3 -26.41 50.44 -20.09
C VAL A 3 -26.20 49.30 -21.10
N LEU A 4 -26.04 49.63 -22.39
CA LEU A 4 -25.84 48.62 -23.43
C LEU A 4 -24.43 48.00 -23.33
N LEU A 5 -23.42 48.80 -23.01
CA LEU A 5 -22.04 48.34 -22.82
C LEU A 5 -21.89 47.52 -21.54
N ASP A 6 -22.63 47.85 -20.48
CA ASP A 6 -22.58 47.12 -19.21
C ASP A 6 -23.27 45.74 -19.32
N VAL A 7 -24.41 45.66 -20.02
CA VAL A 7 -25.08 44.38 -20.34
C VAL A 7 -24.21 43.52 -21.27
N LEU A 8 -23.54 44.13 -22.24
CA LEU A 8 -22.61 43.41 -23.12
C LEU A 8 -21.39 42.87 -22.34
N GLY A 9 -20.83 43.68 -21.43
CA GLY A 9 -19.71 43.28 -20.57
C GLY A 9 -20.08 42.18 -19.57
N PHE A 10 -21.28 42.22 -19.01
CA PHE A 10 -21.80 41.19 -18.10
C PHE A 10 -22.03 39.86 -18.83
N SER A 11 -22.66 39.90 -20.01
CA SER A 11 -22.93 38.69 -20.81
C SER A 11 -21.65 37.99 -21.30
N GLY A 12 -20.62 38.75 -21.69
CA GLY A 12 -19.32 38.19 -22.07
C GLY A 12 -18.62 37.45 -20.93
N LYS A 13 -18.58 38.06 -19.73
CA LYS A 13 -17.99 37.42 -18.53
C LYS A 13 -18.77 36.16 -18.13
N ALA A 14 -20.10 36.21 -18.18
CA ALA A 14 -20.95 35.05 -17.88
C ALA A 14 -20.69 33.88 -18.84
N LEU A 15 -20.52 34.16 -20.14
CA LEU A 15 -20.16 33.15 -21.14
C LEU A 15 -18.81 32.49 -20.85
N VAL A 16 -17.78 33.28 -20.50
CA VAL A 16 -16.44 32.75 -20.18
C VAL A 16 -16.48 31.87 -18.92
N VAL A 17 -17.22 32.28 -17.89
CA VAL A 17 -17.38 31.47 -16.67
C VAL A 17 -18.13 30.17 -16.96
N PHE A 18 -19.17 30.21 -17.79
CA PHE A 18 -19.91 29.02 -18.17
C PHE A 18 -19.06 28.04 -19.00
N LEU A 19 -18.27 28.54 -19.95
CA LEU A 19 -17.36 27.73 -20.76
C LEU A 19 -16.23 27.11 -19.92
N THR A 20 -15.65 27.87 -18.99
CA THR A 20 -14.60 27.34 -18.11
C THR A 20 -15.16 26.31 -17.13
N PHE A 21 -16.35 26.53 -16.57
CA PHE A 21 -17.02 25.58 -15.69
C PHE A 21 -17.36 24.27 -16.41
N THR A 22 -17.96 24.34 -17.60
CA THR A 22 -18.28 23.15 -18.41
C THR A 22 -17.03 22.38 -18.82
N ALA A 23 -15.95 23.07 -19.22
CA ALA A 23 -14.67 22.43 -19.52
C ALA A 23 -14.07 21.73 -18.27
N CYS A 24 -14.14 22.36 -17.09
CA CYS A 24 -13.68 21.75 -15.84
C CYS A 24 -14.46 20.47 -15.50
N VAL A 25 -15.78 20.51 -15.63
CA VAL A 25 -16.67 19.38 -15.37
C VAL A 25 -16.36 18.21 -16.32
N VAL A 26 -16.17 18.47 -17.61
CA VAL A 26 -15.81 17.42 -18.59
C VAL A 26 -14.48 16.76 -18.25
N VAL A 27 -13.46 17.54 -17.85
CA VAL A 27 -12.15 16.99 -17.44
C VAL A 27 -12.26 16.13 -16.19
N LEU A 28 -13.07 16.53 -15.21
CA LEU A 28 -13.29 15.75 -13.98
C LEU A 28 -14.00 14.42 -14.28
N PHE A 29 -15.04 14.43 -15.11
CA PHE A 29 -15.77 13.21 -15.48
C PHE A 29 -14.94 12.26 -16.37
N ALA A 30 -14.12 12.80 -17.28
CA ALA A 30 -13.20 11.98 -18.07
C ALA A 30 -12.18 11.24 -17.18
N ARG A 31 -11.69 11.87 -16.11
CA ARG A 31 -10.80 11.23 -15.12
C ARG A 31 -11.52 10.23 -14.21
N PHE A 32 -12.82 10.38 -14.01
CA PHE A 32 -13.62 9.44 -13.22
C PHE A 32 -13.94 8.17 -14.02
N GLY A 33 -14.36 8.32 -15.29
CA GLY A 33 -14.67 7.19 -16.18
C GLY A 33 -13.45 6.32 -16.50
N ALA A 34 -12.28 6.93 -16.70
CA ALA A 34 -11.04 6.19 -16.99
C ALA A 34 -10.54 5.32 -15.82
N ARG A 35 -10.93 5.63 -14.58
CA ARG A 35 -10.52 4.86 -13.39
C ARG A 35 -11.42 3.66 -13.10
N GLN A 36 -12.69 3.71 -13.51
CA GLN A 36 -13.67 2.68 -13.16
C GLN A 36 -13.64 1.47 -14.11
N GLN A 37 -12.97 1.58 -15.26
CA GLN A 37 -12.89 0.51 -16.25
C GLN A 37 -11.77 -0.51 -15.98
N GLY A 38 -10.92 -0.27 -14.97
CA GLY A 38 -9.78 -1.13 -14.62
C GLY A 38 -10.12 -2.37 -13.79
N ASP A 39 -11.35 -2.53 -13.30
CA ASP A 39 -11.70 -3.57 -12.32
C ASP A 39 -12.94 -4.41 -12.71
N ARG A 40 -13.39 -4.30 -13.97
CA ARG A 40 -14.37 -5.25 -14.55
C ARG A 40 -13.62 -6.43 -15.16
N GLU A 41 -13.12 -7.32 -14.31
CA GLU A 41 -12.52 -8.59 -14.72
C GLU A 41 -13.52 -9.75 -14.53
N ASP A 42 -14.49 -9.86 -15.42
CA ASP A 42 -15.32 -11.06 -15.55
C ASP A 42 -14.48 -12.20 -16.15
N GLY A 43 -14.39 -13.34 -15.45
CA GLY A 43 -14.09 -14.66 -16.04
C GLY A 43 -12.64 -15.05 -16.34
N ARG A 44 -11.60 -14.34 -15.86
CA ARG A 44 -10.19 -14.74 -16.07
C ARG A 44 -9.59 -15.51 -14.90
N LEU A 45 -8.86 -16.59 -15.18
CA LEU A 45 -8.05 -17.32 -14.19
C LEU A 45 -6.92 -16.41 -13.69
N LYS A 46 -7.05 -15.92 -12.45
CA LYS A 46 -6.05 -15.07 -11.80
C LYS A 46 -4.94 -15.90 -11.16
N ILE A 47 -3.91 -16.20 -11.94
CA ILE A 47 -2.71 -16.88 -11.42
C ILE A 47 -1.90 -15.87 -10.60
N ARG A 48 -1.86 -16.06 -9.28
CA ARG A 48 -1.02 -15.28 -8.35
C ARG A 48 0.20 -16.09 -7.93
N HIS A 49 1.39 -15.52 -8.05
CA HIS A 49 2.60 -16.11 -7.49
C HIS A 49 2.63 -15.93 -5.97
N LEU A 50 2.14 -16.92 -5.23
CA LEU A 50 2.09 -16.89 -3.76
C LEU A 50 3.49 -16.75 -3.14
N ASN A 51 4.50 -17.41 -3.72
CA ASN A 51 5.88 -17.32 -3.24
C ASN A 51 6.38 -15.88 -3.15
N ARG A 52 6.08 -15.04 -4.15
CA ARG A 52 6.49 -13.61 -4.13
C ARG A 52 5.84 -12.85 -2.97
N SER A 53 4.57 -13.13 -2.70
CA SER A 53 3.85 -12.50 -1.59
C SER A 53 4.42 -12.91 -0.23
N LEU A 54 4.75 -14.20 -0.07
CA LEU A 54 5.36 -14.74 1.14
C LEU A 54 6.77 -14.17 1.35
N GLU A 55 7.61 -14.17 0.31
CA GLU A 55 8.95 -13.59 0.34
C GLU A 55 8.92 -12.10 0.74
N ALA A 56 7.96 -11.34 0.21
CA ALA A 56 7.80 -9.93 0.56
C ALA A 56 7.49 -9.73 2.05
N LYS A 57 6.57 -10.52 2.62
CA LYS A 57 6.22 -10.46 4.06
C LYS A 57 7.42 -10.83 4.94
N VAL A 58 8.10 -11.92 4.60
CA VAL A 58 9.31 -12.40 5.30
C VAL A 58 10.43 -11.37 5.25
N ASN A 59 10.69 -10.77 4.09
CA ASN A 59 11.72 -9.76 3.93
C ASN A 59 11.38 -8.46 4.67
N GLY A 60 10.11 -8.06 4.70
CA GLY A 60 9.63 -6.94 5.52
C GLY A 60 9.92 -7.15 7.00
N LEU A 61 9.62 -8.34 7.53
CA LEU A 61 9.90 -8.69 8.92
C LEU A 61 11.42 -8.69 9.19
N ARG A 62 12.23 -9.28 8.30
CA ARG A 62 13.71 -9.25 8.38
C ARG A 62 14.25 -7.83 8.37
N ALA A 63 13.68 -6.93 7.59
CA ALA A 63 14.08 -5.54 7.54
C ALA A 63 13.72 -4.78 8.83
N ALA A 64 12.52 -4.99 9.37
CA ALA A 64 12.08 -4.39 10.63
C ALA A 64 12.91 -4.88 11.82
N MET A 65 13.40 -6.11 11.74
CA MET A 65 14.28 -6.73 12.71
C MET A 65 15.71 -6.18 12.74
N LEU A 66 16.18 -5.50 11.69
CA LEU A 66 17.52 -4.93 11.62
C LEU A 66 17.57 -3.62 12.42
N ASP A 67 18.59 -3.49 13.28
CA ASP A 67 18.74 -2.33 14.16
C ASP A 67 18.87 -1.01 13.38
N ARG A 68 18.50 0.13 14.00
CA ARG A 68 18.50 1.47 13.38
C ARG A 68 19.88 1.88 12.87
N LYS A 69 20.97 1.34 13.43
CA LYS A 69 22.36 1.48 12.93
C LYS A 69 22.65 0.64 11.67
N ALA A 70 21.99 -0.51 11.50
CA ALA A 70 22.14 -1.40 10.33
C ALA A 70 21.31 -0.93 9.11
N ARG A 71 20.21 -0.20 9.32
CA ARG A 71 19.42 0.41 8.22
C ARG A 71 20.22 1.40 7.36
N ARG A 72 21.21 2.09 7.93
CA ARG A 72 22.10 3.00 7.18
C ARG A 72 23.25 2.27 6.45
N ALA A 73 23.65 1.09 6.93
CA ALA A 73 24.67 0.26 6.27
C ALA A 73 24.09 -0.63 5.16
N ALA A 74 22.83 -1.05 5.29
CA ALA A 74 22.12 -1.87 4.30
C ALA A 74 21.90 -1.14 2.96
N HIS A 75 21.92 0.20 2.95
CA HIS A 75 21.85 0.99 1.71
C HIS A 75 23.20 1.14 0.99
N LYS A 76 24.32 0.70 1.59
CA LYS A 76 25.68 0.89 1.03
C LYS A 76 26.38 -0.43 0.65
N GLN A 77 25.77 -1.59 0.89
CA GLN A 77 26.35 -2.88 0.53
C GLN A 77 25.28 -3.86 0.01
N GLU A 78 24.65 -3.52 -1.10
CA GLU A 78 24.20 -4.58 -2.01
C GLU A 78 25.47 -5.28 -2.54
N LYS A 79 25.75 -6.48 -2.01
CA LYS A 79 26.61 -7.57 -2.55
C LYS A 79 27.65 -8.22 -1.61
N ALA A 80 27.76 -7.88 -0.31
CA ALA A 80 28.90 -8.38 0.48
C ALA A 80 28.60 -9.15 1.80
N ALA A 81 27.36 -9.54 2.12
CA ALA A 81 27.08 -10.20 3.40
C ALA A 81 26.19 -11.43 3.31
N GLU A 82 26.58 -12.40 2.47
CA GLU A 82 26.06 -13.77 2.54
C GLU A 82 26.87 -14.67 3.48
N LYS A 83 27.84 -14.14 4.24
CA LYS A 83 28.85 -14.98 4.90
C LYS A 83 29.11 -14.79 6.39
N HIS A 84 28.34 -13.99 7.12
CA HIS A 84 28.46 -13.98 8.58
C HIS A 84 27.16 -14.40 9.23
N ARG A 85 27.09 -15.69 9.59
CA ARG A 85 26.21 -16.21 10.63
C ARG A 85 26.66 -15.62 11.96
N VAL A 86 26.42 -14.33 12.16
CA VAL A 86 26.44 -13.75 13.50
C VAL A 86 25.33 -14.49 14.26
N PRO A 87 25.60 -15.05 15.45
CA PRO A 87 24.57 -15.69 16.24
C PRO A 87 23.42 -14.70 16.43
N LYS A 88 22.25 -15.05 15.91
CA LYS A 88 21.06 -14.22 16.05
C LYS A 88 20.73 -14.23 17.55
N PRO A 89 20.53 -13.05 18.17
CA PRO A 89 20.07 -13.01 19.55
C PRO A 89 18.71 -13.71 19.63
N ARG A 90 18.45 -14.40 20.74
CA ARG A 90 17.12 -14.96 21.04
C ARG A 90 16.11 -13.83 21.13
N ARG A 91 14.95 -14.00 20.51
CA ARG A 91 13.92 -12.96 20.45
C ARG A 91 12.59 -13.51 20.93
N VAL A 92 11.82 -12.64 21.54
CA VAL A 92 10.43 -12.89 21.90
C VAL A 92 9.55 -12.09 20.94
N PHE A 93 8.66 -12.78 20.25
CA PHE A 93 7.64 -12.17 19.39
C PHE A 93 6.33 -12.13 20.15
N VAL A 94 5.70 -10.95 20.21
CA VAL A 94 4.40 -10.77 20.87
C VAL A 94 3.37 -10.50 19.78
N LEU A 95 2.35 -11.35 19.70
CA LEU A 95 1.20 -11.22 18.82
C LEU A 95 0.01 -10.72 19.66
N ASP A 96 -0.54 -9.54 19.37
CA ASP A 96 -1.74 -9.03 20.06
C ASP A 96 -2.99 -9.42 19.26
N PHE A 97 -3.50 -10.63 19.51
CA PHE A 97 -4.69 -11.11 18.84
C PHE A 97 -5.97 -10.80 19.63
N LYS A 98 -6.70 -9.80 19.15
CA LYS A 98 -8.06 -9.49 19.61
C LYS A 98 -9.08 -10.15 18.71
N GLY A 99 -9.60 -11.30 19.15
CA GLY A 99 -10.65 -12.05 18.47
C GLY A 99 -12.05 -11.52 18.80
N ASP A 100 -12.99 -11.82 17.92
CA ASP A 100 -14.43 -11.61 18.07
C ASP A 100 -15.19 -12.90 17.73
N VAL A 101 -16.47 -12.96 18.08
CA VAL A 101 -17.32 -14.14 17.83
C VAL A 101 -17.43 -14.46 16.32
N MET A 102 -17.25 -13.44 15.47
CA MET A 102 -17.32 -13.57 14.01
C MET A 102 -15.98 -13.99 13.37
N ALA A 103 -14.93 -14.21 14.16
CA ALA A 103 -13.61 -14.61 13.67
C ALA A 103 -13.00 -13.66 12.60
N SER A 104 -13.37 -12.39 12.63
CA SER A 104 -13.03 -11.40 11.60
C SER A 104 -11.52 -11.18 11.43
N ARG A 105 -10.75 -11.45 12.49
CA ARG A 105 -9.30 -11.20 12.57
C ARG A 105 -8.44 -12.45 12.27
N VAL A 106 -9.06 -13.62 12.09
CA VAL A 106 -8.32 -14.89 11.94
C VAL A 106 -7.48 -14.93 10.67
N GLU A 107 -7.95 -14.31 9.58
CA GLU A 107 -7.17 -14.23 8.35
C GLU A 107 -5.87 -13.44 8.55
N SER A 108 -5.92 -12.32 9.27
CA SER A 108 -4.73 -11.54 9.60
C SER A 108 -3.78 -12.33 10.49
N LEU A 109 -4.30 -13.01 11.52
CA LEU A 109 -3.49 -13.85 12.41
C LEU A 109 -2.78 -14.97 11.65
N ARG A 110 -3.48 -15.66 10.74
CA ARG A 110 -2.88 -16.71 9.88
C ARG A 110 -1.71 -16.15 9.08
N ASP A 111 -1.89 -14.97 8.49
CA ASP A 111 -0.89 -14.33 7.66
C ASP A 111 0.34 -13.88 8.48
N GLU A 112 0.13 -13.39 9.71
CA GLU A 112 1.18 -13.03 10.66
C GLU A 112 1.99 -14.25 11.10
N ILE A 113 1.32 -15.34 11.49
CA ILE A 113 1.97 -16.61 11.87
C ILE A 113 2.78 -17.17 10.69
N THR A 114 2.22 -17.13 9.47
CA THR A 114 2.91 -17.61 8.27
C THR A 114 4.20 -16.82 8.00
N ALA A 115 4.15 -15.49 8.15
CA ALA A 115 5.33 -14.64 8.01
C ALA A 115 6.36 -14.93 9.12
N LEU A 116 5.89 -15.13 10.35
CA LEU A 116 6.74 -15.43 11.51
C LEU A 116 7.49 -16.76 11.32
N LEU A 117 6.81 -17.81 10.85
CA LEU A 117 7.43 -19.11 10.54
C LEU A 117 8.55 -19.01 9.51
N GLY A 118 8.52 -18.02 8.61
CA GLY A 118 9.57 -17.78 7.62
C GLY A 118 10.83 -17.10 8.17
N VAL A 119 10.79 -16.62 9.42
CA VAL A 119 11.88 -15.83 10.03
C VAL A 119 12.34 -16.37 11.38
N ALA A 120 11.42 -16.90 12.18
CA ALA A 120 11.67 -17.41 13.52
C ALA A 120 12.59 -18.64 13.50
N THR A 121 13.41 -18.76 14.53
CA THR A 121 14.30 -19.91 14.77
C THR A 121 13.80 -20.74 15.96
N LYS A 122 14.37 -21.93 16.17
CA LYS A 122 13.95 -22.83 17.27
C LYS A 122 14.19 -22.26 18.66
N GLU A 123 15.01 -21.23 18.77
CA GLU A 123 15.39 -20.59 20.03
C GLU A 123 14.56 -19.34 20.32
N ASP A 124 13.71 -18.93 19.39
CA ASP A 124 12.82 -17.78 19.55
C ASP A 124 11.52 -18.20 20.22
N GLU A 125 10.97 -17.31 21.04
CA GLU A 125 9.71 -17.53 21.75
C GLU A 125 8.59 -16.69 21.12
N VAL A 126 7.38 -17.24 21.09
CA VAL A 126 6.20 -16.57 20.55
C VAL A 126 5.13 -16.54 21.62
N VAL A 127 4.64 -15.35 21.94
CA VAL A 127 3.58 -15.09 22.91
C VAL A 127 2.39 -14.51 22.15
N LEU A 128 1.20 -15.00 22.46
CA LEU A 128 -0.09 -14.56 21.91
C LEU A 128 -0.93 -13.93 23.02
#